data_AF-A0A661UA12-F1
#
_entry.id   AF-A0A661UA12-F1
#
_cell.length_a   1.000
_cell.length_b   1.000
_cell.length_c   1.000
_cell.angle_alpha   90.00
_cell.angle_beta   90.00
_cell.angle_gamma   90.00
#
_symmetry.space_group_name_H-M   'P 1'
#
loop_
_entity.id
_entity.type
_entity.pdbx_description
1 polymer ?
#
loop_
_entity_poly.entity_id
_entity_poly.type
_entity_poly.pdbx_seq_one_letter_code
_entity_poly.pdbx_strand_id
1 'polypeptide(L)'
;LPLDPDLVTLCVGVNDAFTIPNLCDDDKNLYVPWRRFIRKARKTLGHSRLFTLLDSGVIWLIKRRPTSVNDARSSQGMKPRVDLQSYYDNLLSIAQTCRRRGIPLLLFSFSLPDDYSRAMQRAAQNSKAYYIDLEPAFEHAAKTLANNPTTDAQPDVAFERPHAAAVGRLFAGVYQTMFSKKMLAIHTNRALFIDPCHPTPLGHKIIAEQLAKAIVEKGLVKEDHSPG
;
A
#
# COMPACT_ATOMS: atom_id res chain seq x y z
N LEU A 1 6.84 -2.52 23.00
CA LEU A 1 6.68 -1.18 23.63
C LEU A 1 5.44 -1.26 24.52
N PRO A 2 5.51 -0.94 25.82
CA PRO A 2 4.33 -0.79 26.64
C PRO A 2 3.70 0.56 26.30
N LEU A 3 2.95 0.61 25.20
CA LEU A 3 2.16 1.77 24.80
C LEU A 3 0.75 1.59 25.37
N ASP A 4 0.19 2.66 25.94
CA ASP A 4 -1.19 2.75 26.40
C ASP A 4 -1.90 3.90 25.66
N PRO A 5 -2.28 3.68 24.38
CA PRO A 5 -2.85 4.75 23.56
C PRO A 5 -4.32 5.01 23.88
N ASP A 6 -4.72 6.27 23.93
CA ASP A 6 -6.13 6.68 24.10
C ASP A 6 -6.99 6.42 22.87
N LEU A 7 -6.36 6.27 21.69
CA LEU A 7 -6.99 5.98 20.41
C LEU A 7 -6.00 5.25 19.51
N VAL A 8 -6.49 4.24 18.79
CA VAL A 8 -5.77 3.64 17.67
C VAL A 8 -6.46 4.04 16.37
N THR A 9 -5.70 4.58 15.42
CA THR A 9 -6.14 4.75 14.04
C THR A 9 -5.42 3.73 13.16
N LEU A 10 -6.14 3.12 12.22
CA LEU A 10 -5.56 2.13 11.32
C LEU A 10 -6.09 2.34 9.90
N CYS A 11 -5.15 2.48 8.97
CA CYS A 11 -5.40 2.36 7.55
C CYS A 11 -4.47 1.30 6.98
N VAL A 12 -5.05 0.42 6.17
CA VAL A 12 -4.32 -0.57 5.41
C VAL A 12 -4.59 -0.27 3.96
N GLY A 13 -3.59 0.22 3.22
CA GLY A 13 -3.76 0.60 1.81
C GLY A 13 -3.70 -0.58 0.86
N VAL A 14 -3.48 -0.30 -0.43
CA VAL A 14 -3.28 -1.28 -1.51
C VAL A 14 -2.26 -2.38 -1.26
N ASN A 15 -1.36 -2.22 -0.27
CA ASN A 15 -0.25 -3.13 -0.05
C ASN A 15 -0.65 -4.57 0.27
N ASP A 16 -1.81 -4.75 0.89
CA ASP A 16 -2.35 -6.06 1.25
C ASP A 16 -3.07 -6.71 0.08
N ALA A 17 -3.69 -5.89 -0.78
CA ALA A 17 -4.38 -6.35 -1.98
C ALA A 17 -3.44 -6.62 -3.15
N PHE A 18 -2.16 -6.18 -3.10
CA PHE A 18 -1.20 -6.43 -4.17
C PHE A 18 -1.08 -7.91 -4.49
N THR A 19 -1.12 -8.25 -5.77
CA THR A 19 -0.92 -9.63 -6.17
C THR A 19 0.57 -9.97 -6.21
N ILE A 20 0.91 -11.11 -5.61
CA ILE A 20 2.23 -11.71 -5.65
C ILE A 20 2.17 -13.00 -6.45
N PRO A 21 3.27 -13.44 -7.09
CA PRO A 21 3.33 -14.76 -7.68
C PRO A 21 2.93 -15.80 -6.62
N ASN A 22 2.10 -16.78 -6.98
CA ASN A 22 1.80 -17.90 -6.10
C ASN A 22 3.01 -18.82 -5.99
N LEU A 23 4.04 -18.32 -5.31
CA LEU A 23 5.12 -19.13 -4.77
C LEU A 23 4.45 -20.05 -3.75
N CYS A 24 4.53 -21.36 -3.99
CA CYS A 24 4.05 -22.37 -3.04
C CYS A 24 4.60 -22.03 -1.65
N ASP A 25 3.80 -22.23 -0.59
CA ASP A 25 4.23 -21.98 0.79
C ASP A 25 5.50 -22.79 1.18
N ASP A 26 5.85 -23.80 0.39
CA ASP A 26 7.15 -24.51 0.43
C ASP A 26 8.36 -23.59 0.24
N ASP A 27 8.21 -22.42 -0.41
CA ASP A 27 9.30 -21.46 -0.59
C ASP A 27 9.68 -20.69 0.70
N LYS A 28 8.86 -20.75 1.75
CA LYS A 28 9.27 -20.27 3.09
C LYS A 28 10.38 -21.15 3.67
N ASN A 29 10.46 -22.42 3.27
CA ASN A 29 11.52 -23.36 3.65
C ASN A 29 12.67 -23.43 2.62
N LEU A 30 12.50 -22.91 1.40
CA LEU A 30 13.56 -22.77 0.38
C LEU A 30 14.34 -21.45 0.45
N TYR A 31 14.19 -20.66 1.52
CA TYR A 31 15.12 -19.57 1.84
C TYR A 31 16.45 -20.12 2.42
N VAL A 32 17.08 -20.99 1.63
CA VAL A 32 18.25 -21.80 1.97
C VAL A 32 19.51 -20.91 2.10
N PRO A 33 20.36 -21.11 3.13
CA PRO A 33 21.68 -20.50 3.31
C PRO A 33 22.57 -20.42 2.05
N TRP A 34 22.33 -21.31 1.10
CA TRP A 34 22.99 -21.39 -0.21
C TRP A 34 22.90 -20.09 -1.03
N ARG A 35 21.78 -19.35 -0.99
CA ARG A 35 21.68 -18.06 -1.71
C ARG A 35 22.58 -16.97 -1.10
N ARG A 36 22.78 -16.97 0.22
CA ARG A 36 23.76 -16.09 0.87
C ARG A 36 25.18 -16.46 0.44
N PHE A 37 25.48 -17.75 0.34
CA PHE A 37 26.76 -18.24 -0.15
C PHE A 37 27.01 -17.85 -1.62
N ILE A 38 26.06 -18.09 -2.52
CA ILE A 38 26.15 -17.67 -3.94
C ILE A 38 26.31 -16.15 -4.04
N ARG A 39 25.54 -15.36 -3.29
CA ARG A 39 25.66 -13.90 -3.32
C ARG A 39 27.03 -13.43 -2.85
N LYS A 40 27.59 -14.07 -1.81
CA LYS A 40 28.92 -13.76 -1.29
C LYS A 40 29.99 -14.17 -2.31
N ALA A 41 29.91 -15.37 -2.87
CA ALA A 41 30.79 -15.85 -3.93
C ALA A 41 30.74 -14.96 -5.18
N ARG A 42 29.54 -14.56 -5.64
CA ARG A 42 29.36 -13.64 -6.78
C ARG A 42 29.91 -12.25 -6.48
N LYS A 43 29.79 -11.75 -5.24
CA LYS A 43 30.39 -10.48 -4.82
C LYS A 43 31.93 -10.56 -4.82
N THR A 44 32.50 -11.68 -4.38
CA THR A 44 33.94 -11.89 -4.38
C THR A 44 34.47 -12.06 -5.81
N LEU A 45 33.83 -12.91 -6.61
CA LEU A 45 34.20 -13.21 -7.99
C LEU A 45 33.93 -12.03 -8.94
N GLY A 46 32.99 -11.14 -8.62
CA GLY A 46 32.71 -9.91 -9.39
C GLY A 46 33.89 -8.93 -9.49
N HIS A 47 34.93 -9.09 -8.65
CA HIS A 47 36.18 -8.33 -8.76
C HIS A 47 37.15 -8.91 -9.80
N SER A 48 36.88 -10.11 -10.32
CA SER A 48 37.64 -10.71 -11.42
C SER A 48 37.09 -10.26 -12.76
N ARG A 49 37.97 -9.68 -13.60
CA ARG A 49 37.65 -9.29 -14.99
C ARG A 49 37.22 -10.47 -15.85
N LEU A 50 37.74 -11.67 -15.56
CA LEU A 50 37.36 -12.90 -16.26
C LEU A 50 35.95 -13.35 -15.88
N PHE A 51 35.59 -13.27 -14.60
CA PHE A 51 34.24 -13.61 -14.14
C PHE A 51 33.21 -12.61 -14.66
N THR A 52 33.52 -11.32 -14.73
CA THR A 52 32.62 -10.31 -15.31
C THR A 52 32.43 -10.51 -16.81
N LEU A 53 33.47 -10.93 -17.55
CA LEU A 53 33.35 -11.30 -18.97
C LEU A 53 32.49 -12.57 -19.16
N LEU A 54 32.71 -13.60 -18.34
CA LEU A 54 31.93 -14.83 -18.39
C LEU A 54 30.47 -14.61 -17.95
N ASP A 55 30.22 -13.84 -16.90
CA ASP A 55 28.86 -13.50 -16.43
C ASP A 55 28.15 -12.67 -17.51
N SER A 56 28.85 -11.76 -18.19
CA SER A 56 28.31 -10.99 -19.33
C SER A 56 27.98 -11.89 -20.52
N GLY A 57 28.84 -12.85 -20.86
CA GLY A 57 28.60 -13.83 -21.92
C GLY A 57 27.44 -14.79 -21.60
N VAL A 58 27.32 -15.22 -20.35
CA VAL A 58 26.22 -16.03 -19.84
C VAL A 58 24.91 -15.23 -19.83
N ILE A 59 24.92 -13.97 -19.41
CA ILE A 59 23.75 -13.06 -19.47
C ILE A 59 23.32 -12.85 -20.92
N TRP A 60 24.27 -12.69 -21.85
CA TRP A 60 23.99 -12.56 -23.27
C TRP A 60 23.37 -13.83 -23.88
N LEU A 61 23.88 -15.02 -23.50
CA LEU A 61 23.31 -16.33 -23.88
C LEU A 61 21.92 -16.57 -23.27
N ILE A 62 21.70 -16.18 -22.01
CA ILE A 62 20.40 -16.26 -21.34
C ILE A 62 19.40 -15.29 -21.98
N LYS A 63 19.81 -14.08 -22.34
CA LYS A 63 18.98 -13.09 -23.05
C LYS A 63 18.62 -13.50 -24.48
N ARG A 64 19.42 -14.37 -25.12
CA ARG A 64 19.17 -14.89 -26.48
C ARG A 64 18.29 -16.13 -26.52
N ARG A 65 18.05 -16.80 -25.39
CA ARG A 65 16.96 -17.78 -25.32
C ARG A 65 15.64 -17.01 -25.25
N PRO A 66 14.63 -17.31 -26.10
CA PRO A 66 13.29 -16.83 -25.83
C PRO A 66 12.95 -17.28 -24.40
N THR A 67 12.77 -16.32 -23.50
CA THR A 67 12.61 -16.56 -22.08
C THR A 67 11.25 -17.23 -21.85
N SER A 68 11.18 -18.55 -22.01
CA SER A 68 10.09 -19.39 -21.45
C SER A 68 10.12 -19.40 -19.92
N VAL A 69 11.10 -18.73 -19.29
CA VAL A 69 11.14 -18.42 -17.85
C VAL A 69 10.05 -17.40 -17.47
N ASN A 70 9.56 -16.58 -18.42
CA ASN A 70 8.34 -15.82 -18.21
C ASN A 70 7.08 -16.70 -18.24
N ASP A 71 7.11 -17.84 -18.94
CA ASP A 71 5.98 -18.78 -19.01
C ASP A 71 5.89 -19.70 -17.77
N ALA A 72 7.03 -20.06 -17.18
CA ALA A 72 7.07 -20.85 -15.94
C ALA A 72 6.64 -20.05 -14.70
N ARG A 73 6.73 -18.71 -14.74
CA ARG A 73 6.16 -17.82 -13.70
C ARG A 73 4.74 -17.35 -14.05
N SER A 74 4.37 -17.24 -15.32
CA SER A 74 3.00 -16.89 -15.73
C SER A 74 2.00 -18.04 -15.50
N SER A 75 2.49 -19.29 -15.44
CA SER A 75 1.69 -20.47 -15.09
C SER A 75 1.46 -20.63 -13.58
N GLN A 76 2.21 -19.94 -12.72
CA GLN A 76 1.87 -19.80 -11.31
C GLN A 76 0.90 -18.63 -11.18
N GLY A 77 -0.40 -18.92 -11.12
CA GLY A 77 -1.45 -17.91 -10.99
C GLY A 77 -1.09 -16.85 -9.92
N MET A 78 -1.39 -15.58 -10.19
CA MET A 78 -1.14 -14.52 -9.23
C MET A 78 -2.17 -14.59 -8.10
N LYS A 79 -1.75 -14.50 -6.83
CA LYS A 79 -2.65 -14.42 -5.68
C LYS A 79 -2.49 -13.10 -4.94
N PRO A 80 -3.52 -12.55 -4.30
CA PRO A 80 -3.35 -11.41 -3.41
C PRO A 80 -2.34 -11.75 -2.30
N ARG A 81 -1.59 -10.73 -1.85
CA ARG A 81 -0.58 -10.86 -0.79
C ARG A 81 -1.21 -11.29 0.53
N VAL A 82 -2.36 -10.71 0.84
CA VAL A 82 -3.26 -11.12 1.91
C VAL A 82 -4.59 -11.40 1.26
N ASP A 83 -5.09 -12.63 1.33
CA ASP A 83 -6.42 -12.91 0.80
C ASP A 83 -7.51 -12.17 1.60
N LEU A 84 -8.67 -12.00 0.99
CA LEU A 84 -9.74 -11.18 1.54
C LEU A 84 -10.23 -11.68 2.91
N GLN A 85 -10.25 -13.00 3.13
CA GLN A 85 -10.68 -13.58 4.40
C GLN A 85 -9.63 -13.36 5.48
N SER A 86 -8.35 -13.63 5.19
CA SER A 86 -7.25 -13.34 6.11
C SER A 86 -7.18 -11.84 6.46
N TYR A 87 -7.41 -10.96 5.49
CA TYR A 87 -7.48 -9.52 5.71
C TYR A 87 -8.59 -9.16 6.71
N TYR A 88 -9.80 -9.69 6.50
CA TYR A 88 -10.93 -9.51 7.40
C TYR A 88 -10.65 -10.04 8.82
N ASP A 89 -10.10 -11.25 8.93
CA ASP A 89 -9.80 -11.89 10.21
C ASP A 89 -8.70 -11.14 10.97
N ASN A 90 -7.70 -10.60 10.28
CA ASN A 90 -6.66 -9.75 10.86
C ASN A 90 -7.27 -8.46 11.45
N LEU A 91 -8.15 -7.79 10.71
CA LEU A 91 -8.83 -6.58 11.20
C LEU A 91 -9.71 -6.87 12.43
N LEU A 92 -10.45 -7.99 12.43
CA LEU A 92 -11.21 -8.42 13.60
C LEU A 92 -10.30 -8.68 14.80
N SER A 93 -9.18 -9.37 14.61
CA SER A 93 -8.22 -9.67 15.67
C SER A 93 -7.65 -8.40 16.30
N ILE A 94 -7.30 -7.40 15.47
CA ILE A 94 -6.85 -6.08 15.93
C ILE A 94 -7.96 -5.39 16.72
N ALA A 95 -9.17 -5.31 16.17
CA ALA A 95 -10.30 -4.64 16.82
C ALA A 95 -10.69 -5.27 18.15
N GLN A 96 -10.70 -6.60 18.23
CA GLN A 96 -10.92 -7.33 19.48
C GLN A 96 -9.82 -7.04 20.51
N THR A 97 -8.57 -6.91 20.07
CA THR A 97 -7.45 -6.58 20.95
C THR A 97 -7.58 -5.18 21.53
N CYS A 98 -7.92 -4.17 20.71
CA CYS A 98 -8.20 -2.83 21.19
C CYS A 98 -9.37 -2.82 22.18
N ARG A 99 -10.48 -3.52 21.83
CA ARG A 99 -11.67 -3.60 22.67
C ARG A 99 -11.40 -4.25 24.03
N ARG A 100 -10.61 -5.34 24.10
CA ARG A 100 -10.23 -5.97 25.38
C ARG A 100 -9.44 -5.03 26.30
N ARG A 101 -8.75 -4.05 25.72
CA ARG A 101 -7.99 -3.02 26.45
C ARG A 101 -8.80 -1.75 26.72
N GLY A 102 -10.06 -1.69 26.28
CA GLY A 102 -10.88 -0.48 26.41
C GLY A 102 -10.43 0.66 25.49
N ILE A 103 -9.62 0.38 24.46
CA ILE A 103 -9.07 1.38 23.55
C ILE A 103 -9.97 1.49 22.31
N PRO A 104 -10.48 2.69 21.98
CA PRO A 104 -11.20 2.93 20.73
C PRO A 104 -10.32 2.65 19.51
N LEU A 105 -10.90 2.03 18.49
CA LEU A 105 -10.26 1.83 17.19
C LEU A 105 -11.04 2.57 16.11
N LEU A 106 -10.35 3.41 15.36
CA LEU A 106 -10.85 4.08 14.16
C LEU A 106 -10.15 3.50 12.93
N LEU A 107 -10.89 2.69 12.18
CA LEU A 107 -10.50 2.22 10.85
C LEU A 107 -10.80 3.32 9.84
N PHE A 108 -9.89 3.54 8.90
CA PHE A 108 -10.16 4.44 7.78
C PHE A 108 -9.62 3.87 6.47
N SER A 109 -10.39 4.07 5.40
CA SER A 109 -10.04 3.62 4.05
C SER A 109 -9.74 4.79 3.13
N PHE A 110 -8.62 4.70 2.43
CA PHE A 110 -8.35 5.43 1.19
C PHE A 110 -7.45 4.54 0.32
N SER A 111 -7.54 4.66 -1.01
CA SER A 111 -6.70 3.86 -1.91
C SER A 111 -6.77 2.36 -1.60
N LEU A 112 -7.99 1.83 -1.54
CA LEU A 112 -8.29 0.42 -1.31
C LEU A 112 -9.18 -0.11 -2.42
N PRO A 113 -8.98 -1.34 -2.92
CA PRO A 113 -9.96 -1.98 -3.79
C PRO A 113 -11.31 -2.14 -3.08
N ASP A 114 -12.40 -2.07 -3.84
CA ASP A 114 -13.76 -2.06 -3.30
C ASP A 114 -14.06 -3.25 -2.38
N ASP A 115 -13.57 -4.45 -2.71
CA ASP A 115 -13.76 -5.65 -1.88
C ASP A 115 -13.09 -5.53 -0.52
N TYR A 116 -11.88 -4.96 -0.46
CA TYR A 116 -11.13 -4.75 0.78
C TYR A 116 -11.72 -3.61 1.59
N SER A 117 -12.21 -2.55 0.94
CA SER A 117 -12.96 -1.47 1.58
C SER A 117 -14.22 -2.03 2.26
N ARG A 118 -15.02 -2.83 1.54
CA ARG A 118 -16.19 -3.53 2.11
C ARG A 118 -15.82 -4.47 3.25
N ALA A 119 -14.72 -5.21 3.13
CA ALA A 119 -14.24 -6.09 4.20
C ALA A 119 -13.85 -5.30 5.46
N MET A 120 -13.18 -4.15 5.31
CA MET A 120 -12.84 -3.26 6.42
C MET A 120 -14.10 -2.70 7.09
N GLN A 121 -15.07 -2.24 6.31
CA GLN A 121 -16.35 -1.75 6.82
C GLN A 121 -17.10 -2.84 7.61
N ARG A 122 -17.16 -4.07 7.08
CA ARG A 122 -17.77 -5.22 7.76
C ARG A 122 -17.02 -5.59 9.05
N ALA A 123 -15.69 -5.56 9.04
CA ALA A 123 -14.89 -5.84 10.23
C ALA A 123 -15.15 -4.79 11.32
N ALA A 124 -15.25 -3.51 10.95
CA ALA A 124 -15.59 -2.44 11.88
C ALA A 124 -16.99 -2.64 12.49
N GLN A 125 -18.00 -2.91 11.66
CA GLN A 125 -19.36 -3.18 12.12
C GLN A 125 -19.42 -4.34 13.11
N ASN A 126 -18.80 -5.48 12.78
CA ASN A 126 -18.85 -6.68 13.61
C ASN A 126 -18.05 -6.55 14.93
N SER A 127 -17.00 -5.73 14.93
CA SER A 127 -16.18 -5.51 16.13
C SER A 127 -16.63 -4.32 16.98
N LYS A 128 -17.57 -3.50 16.48
CA LYS A 128 -17.93 -2.18 17.02
C LYS A 128 -16.77 -1.17 16.99
N ALA A 129 -15.82 -1.34 16.08
CA ALA A 129 -14.85 -0.30 15.79
C ALA A 129 -15.50 0.82 14.95
N TYR A 130 -14.92 2.01 15.01
CA TYR A 130 -15.33 3.12 14.17
C TYR A 130 -14.74 2.95 12.77
N TYR A 131 -15.47 3.41 11.76
CA TYR A 131 -15.05 3.37 10.37
C TYR A 131 -15.34 4.71 9.70
N ILE A 132 -14.41 5.18 8.88
CA ILE A 132 -14.61 6.29 7.94
C ILE A 132 -14.09 5.92 6.55
N ASP A 133 -14.87 6.27 5.55
CA ASP A 133 -14.45 6.19 4.16
C ASP A 133 -13.99 7.58 3.70
N LEU A 134 -12.73 7.68 3.26
CA LEU A 134 -12.14 8.94 2.82
C LEU A 134 -12.29 9.16 1.31
N GLU A 135 -12.74 8.17 0.53
CA GLU A 135 -12.92 8.33 -0.93
C GLU A 135 -13.79 9.56 -1.28
N PRO A 136 -14.93 9.82 -0.63
CA PRO A 136 -15.76 10.99 -0.95
C PRO A 136 -15.05 12.33 -0.74
N ALA A 137 -14.17 12.42 0.26
CA ALA A 137 -13.41 13.64 0.53
C ALA A 137 -12.35 13.88 -0.57
N PHE A 138 -11.66 12.82 -1.00
CA PHE A 138 -10.73 12.89 -2.11
C PHE A 138 -11.43 13.18 -3.45
N GLU A 139 -12.63 12.62 -3.68
CA GLU A 139 -13.44 12.91 -4.86
C GLU A 139 -13.86 14.38 -4.91
N HIS A 140 -14.33 14.91 -3.78
CA HIS A 140 -14.69 16.32 -3.68
C HIS A 140 -13.49 17.23 -3.96
N ALA A 141 -12.33 16.95 -3.34
CA ALA A 141 -11.11 17.70 -3.58
C ALA A 141 -10.66 17.64 -5.05
N ALA A 142 -10.72 16.47 -5.68
CA ALA A 142 -10.36 16.30 -7.09
C ALA A 142 -11.26 17.13 -8.01
N LYS A 143 -12.58 17.17 -7.75
CA LYS A 143 -13.54 18.00 -8.50
C LYS A 143 -13.28 19.49 -8.32
N THR A 144 -13.01 19.92 -7.08
CA THR A 144 -12.69 21.32 -6.78
C THR A 144 -11.44 21.79 -7.50
N LEU A 145 -10.39 20.97 -7.52
CA LEU A 145 -9.14 21.26 -8.25
C LEU A 145 -9.33 21.28 -9.77
N ALA A 146 -10.20 20.43 -10.32
CA ALA A 146 -10.52 20.44 -11.75
C ALA A 146 -11.25 21.71 -12.18
N ASN A 147 -12.11 22.25 -11.31
CA ASN A 147 -12.90 23.47 -11.59
C ASN A 147 -12.15 24.76 -11.27
N ASN A 148 -11.20 24.72 -10.33
CA ASN A 148 -10.36 25.84 -9.92
C ASN A 148 -8.89 25.39 -9.88
N PRO A 149 -8.19 25.36 -11.02
CA PRO A 149 -6.78 25.01 -11.06
C PRO A 149 -5.98 26.10 -10.34
N THR A 150 -5.73 25.94 -9.05
CA THR A 150 -4.86 26.82 -8.29
C THR A 150 -3.41 26.59 -8.68
N THR A 151 -2.66 27.67 -8.87
CA THR A 151 -1.21 27.66 -9.12
C THR A 151 -0.40 27.05 -7.97
N ASP A 152 -0.99 26.94 -6.78
CA ASP A 152 -0.36 26.38 -5.57
C ASP A 152 -0.39 24.84 -5.53
N ALA A 153 -1.06 24.19 -6.48
CA ALA A 153 -1.00 22.75 -6.68
C ALA A 153 0.24 22.32 -7.50
N GLN A 154 1.29 23.14 -7.52
CA GLN A 154 2.60 22.72 -7.98
C GLN A 154 3.13 21.71 -6.95
N PRO A 155 3.36 20.44 -7.32
CA PRO A 155 4.01 19.51 -6.41
C PRO A 155 5.38 20.09 -6.12
N ASP A 156 5.58 20.57 -4.90
CA ASP A 156 6.87 21.03 -4.40
C ASP A 156 7.76 19.81 -4.18
N VAL A 157 8.15 19.14 -5.26
CA VAL A 157 9.09 18.04 -5.21
C VAL A 157 9.79 17.87 -6.55
N ALA A 158 10.99 18.43 -6.58
CA ALA A 158 12.13 17.93 -7.34
C ALA A 158 12.54 16.48 -6.93
N PHE A 159 11.59 15.65 -6.45
CA PHE A 159 11.81 14.26 -6.10
C PHE A 159 11.58 13.39 -7.34
N GLU A 160 12.67 13.26 -8.10
CA GLU A 160 12.94 12.19 -9.05
C GLU A 160 11.80 11.84 -10.04
N ARG A 161 11.59 12.76 -10.98
CA ARG A 161 10.81 12.54 -12.22
C ARG A 161 11.09 11.20 -12.94
N PRO A 162 12.30 10.60 -12.93
CA PRO A 162 12.52 9.30 -13.57
C PRO A 162 11.89 8.13 -12.81
N HIS A 163 11.89 8.16 -11.47
CA HIS A 163 11.45 7.03 -10.65
C HIS A 163 9.93 6.98 -10.55
N ALA A 164 9.25 8.11 -10.29
CA ALA A 164 7.79 8.17 -10.26
C ALA A 164 7.14 7.86 -11.63
N ALA A 165 7.78 8.21 -12.75
CA ALA A 165 7.29 7.89 -14.10
C ALA A 165 7.57 6.43 -14.50
N ALA A 166 8.66 5.82 -14.02
CA ALA A 166 8.96 4.40 -14.24
C ALA A 166 8.07 3.50 -13.37
N VAL A 167 7.92 3.83 -12.09
CA VAL A 167 7.00 3.17 -11.14
C VAL A 167 5.56 3.35 -11.61
N GLY A 168 5.16 4.58 -11.98
CA GLY A 168 3.82 4.85 -12.51
C GLY A 168 3.46 3.99 -13.73
N ARG A 169 4.40 3.73 -14.65
CA ARG A 169 4.15 2.87 -15.82
C ARG A 169 4.15 1.38 -15.48
N LEU A 170 5.03 0.93 -14.58
CA LEU A 170 5.11 -0.46 -14.16
C LEU A 170 3.87 -0.90 -13.35
N PHE A 171 3.33 0.01 -12.53
CA PHE A 171 2.20 -0.26 -11.66
C PHE A 171 0.84 0.19 -12.23
N ALA A 172 0.80 1.03 -13.27
CA ALA A 172 -0.47 1.47 -13.89
C ALA A 172 -1.36 0.30 -14.31
N GLY A 173 -0.79 -0.76 -14.90
CA GLY A 173 -1.55 -1.96 -15.28
C GLY A 173 -2.12 -2.70 -14.08
N VAL A 174 -1.38 -2.75 -12.97
CA VAL A 174 -1.82 -3.41 -11.73
C VAL A 174 -2.95 -2.59 -11.08
N TYR A 175 -2.79 -1.27 -10.97
CA TYR A 175 -3.80 -0.40 -10.38
C TYR A 175 -5.09 -0.32 -11.21
N GLN A 176 -5.00 -0.41 -12.54
CA GLN A 176 -6.19 -0.49 -13.41
C GLN A 176 -7.04 -1.73 -13.14
N THR A 177 -6.43 -2.83 -12.69
CA THR A 177 -7.15 -4.05 -12.33
C THR A 177 -7.69 -4.04 -10.90
N MET A 178 -7.14 -3.16 -10.04
CA MET A 178 -7.49 -3.09 -8.61
C MET A 178 -8.53 -2.01 -8.30
N PHE A 179 -8.51 -0.92 -9.04
CA PHE A 179 -9.38 0.22 -8.80
C PHE A 179 -10.47 0.35 -9.84
N SER A 180 -11.65 0.77 -9.40
CA SER A 180 -12.67 1.27 -10.30
C SER A 180 -12.13 2.46 -11.12
N LYS A 181 -12.71 2.71 -12.31
CA LYS A 181 -12.32 3.87 -13.14
C LYS A 181 -12.38 5.19 -12.37
N LYS A 182 -13.38 5.31 -11.48
CA LYS A 182 -13.59 6.47 -10.61
C LYS A 182 -12.43 6.63 -9.63
N MET A 183 -12.06 5.56 -8.92
CA MET A 183 -10.93 5.55 -8.00
C MET A 183 -9.61 5.85 -8.71
N LEU A 184 -9.41 5.28 -9.90
CA LEU A 184 -8.21 5.55 -10.68
C LEU A 184 -8.08 7.04 -11.06
N ALA A 185 -9.19 7.71 -11.38
CA ALA A 185 -9.18 9.14 -11.71
C ALA A 185 -8.76 10.01 -10.50
N ILE A 186 -9.17 9.61 -9.29
CA ILE A 186 -8.77 10.27 -8.04
C ILE A 186 -7.27 10.04 -7.78
N HIS A 187 -6.82 8.78 -7.86
CA HIS A 187 -5.44 8.38 -7.56
C HIS A 187 -4.42 8.81 -8.62
N THR A 188 -4.86 9.23 -9.80
CA THR A 188 -3.99 9.82 -10.83
C THR A 188 -3.89 11.35 -10.74
N ASN A 189 -4.64 11.98 -9.82
CA ASN A 189 -4.54 13.42 -9.57
C ASN A 189 -3.23 13.74 -8.84
N ARG A 190 -2.28 14.34 -9.56
CA ARG A 190 -0.93 14.66 -9.09
C ARG A 190 -0.87 15.73 -7.98
N ALA A 191 -1.94 16.51 -7.80
CA ALA A 191 -2.03 17.43 -6.68
C ALA A 191 -2.33 16.70 -5.36
N LEU A 192 -3.00 15.54 -5.43
CA LEU A 192 -3.44 14.74 -4.27
C LEU A 192 -2.54 13.53 -4.01
N PHE A 193 -1.87 13.01 -5.04
CA PHE A 193 -1.11 11.78 -5.00
C PHE A 193 0.25 11.88 -5.71
N ILE A 194 1.31 11.43 -5.03
CA ILE A 194 2.67 11.33 -5.60
C ILE A 194 2.72 10.15 -6.58
N ASP A 195 2.05 9.06 -6.23
CA ASP A 195 1.79 7.87 -7.06
C ASP A 195 0.39 7.32 -6.71
N PRO A 196 -0.12 6.26 -7.37
CA PRO A 196 -1.50 5.82 -7.19
C PRO A 196 -1.93 5.41 -5.77
N CYS A 197 -1.03 5.39 -4.78
CA CYS A 197 -1.39 5.07 -3.40
C CYS A 197 -0.78 6.01 -2.33
N HIS A 198 0.26 6.78 -2.65
CA HIS A 198 0.90 7.67 -1.70
C HIS A 198 0.38 9.12 -1.86
N PRO A 199 -0.28 9.68 -0.83
CA PRO A 199 -0.79 11.05 -0.89
C PRO A 199 0.32 12.11 -0.87
N THR A 200 0.05 13.27 -1.45
CA THR A 200 0.87 14.49 -1.33
C THR A 200 0.64 15.16 0.02
N PRO A 201 1.34 16.25 0.37
CA PRO A 201 1.00 17.06 1.55
C PRO A 201 -0.48 17.51 1.57
N LEU A 202 -1.05 17.88 0.42
CA LEU A 202 -2.48 18.22 0.31
C LEU A 202 -3.37 16.99 0.58
N GLY A 203 -3.02 15.82 0.03
CA GLY A 203 -3.73 14.57 0.32
C GLY A 203 -3.67 14.19 1.81
N HIS A 204 -2.50 14.34 2.45
CA HIS A 204 -2.35 14.15 3.89
C HIS A 204 -3.17 15.13 4.72
N LYS A 205 -3.25 16.41 4.30
CA LYS A 205 -4.11 17.41 4.94
C LYS A 205 -5.58 16.99 4.93
N ILE A 206 -6.09 16.52 3.78
CA ILE A 206 -7.47 16.02 3.66
C ILE A 206 -7.69 14.84 4.63
N ILE A 207 -6.77 13.87 4.67
CA ILE A 207 -6.86 12.72 5.59
C ILE A 207 -6.92 13.22 7.04
N ALA A 208 -6.04 14.13 7.44
CA ALA A 208 -5.97 14.65 8.80
C ALA A 208 -7.26 15.41 9.19
N GLU A 209 -7.80 16.25 8.31
CA GLU A 209 -9.04 17.00 8.55
C GLU A 209 -10.25 16.06 8.73
N GLN A 210 -10.37 15.03 7.89
CA GLN A 210 -11.45 14.05 8.01
C GLN A 210 -11.33 13.20 9.28
N LEU A 211 -10.10 12.79 9.64
CA LEU A 211 -9.85 12.06 10.88
C LEU A 211 -10.18 12.92 12.10
N ALA A 212 -9.71 14.17 12.16
CA ALA A 212 -9.98 15.08 13.25
C ALA A 212 -11.49 15.31 13.44
N LYS A 213 -12.21 15.57 12.33
CA LYS A 213 -13.67 15.70 12.34
C LYS A 213 -14.35 14.45 12.91
N ALA A 214 -13.97 13.26 12.41
CA ALA A 214 -14.55 12.01 12.86
C ALA A 214 -14.27 11.72 14.34
N ILE A 215 -13.07 12.04 14.81
CA ILE A 215 -12.64 11.87 16.20
C ILE A 215 -13.52 12.71 17.14
N VAL A 216 -13.77 13.98 16.79
CA VAL A 216 -14.64 14.88 17.55
C VAL A 216 -16.09 14.42 17.52
N GLU A 217 -16.64 14.15 16.33
CA GLU A 217 -18.05 13.72 16.16
C GLU A 217 -18.38 12.42 16.90
N LYS A 218 -17.39 11.55 17.10
CA LYS A 218 -17.54 10.25 17.76
C LYS A 218 -17.14 10.28 19.24
N GLY A 219 -16.67 11.42 19.76
CA GLY A 219 -16.24 11.56 21.14
C GLY A 219 -15.06 10.65 21.50
N LEU A 220 -14.11 10.44 20.58
CA LEU A 220 -13.01 9.48 20.75
C LEU A 220 -11.84 10.01 21.57
N VAL A 221 -11.88 11.29 21.95
CA VAL A 221 -10.91 11.90 22.87
C VAL A 221 -11.71 12.52 24.00
N LYS A 222 -11.22 12.36 25.23
CA LYS A 222 -11.75 13.08 26.37
C LYS A 222 -11.38 14.55 26.21
N GLU A 223 -12.33 15.46 26.36
CA GLU A 223 -11.99 16.85 26.62
C GLU A 223 -11.19 16.89 27.91
N ASP A 224 -10.00 17.48 27.85
CA ASP A 224 -9.17 17.66 29.03
C ASP A 224 -9.82 18.74 29.89
N HIS A 225 -10.74 18.34 30.78
CA HIS A 225 -11.26 19.20 31.84
C HIS A 225 -10.20 19.35 32.93
N SER A 226 -9.04 19.91 32.59
CA SER A 226 -8.12 20.43 33.59
C SER A 226 -8.63 21.82 33.99
N PRO A 227 -9.07 22.05 35.24
CA PRO A 227 -9.33 23.40 35.71
C PRO A 227 -8.00 24.15 35.79
N GLY A 228 -7.87 25.20 34.98
CA GLY A 228 -6.81 26.19 35.11
C GLY A 228 -7.02 27.12 36.30
#